data_AF-A0A3S0D983-F1
#
_entry.id   AF-A0A3S0D983-F1
#
_cell.length_a   1.000
_cell.length_b   1.000
_cell.length_c   1.000
_cell.angle_alpha   90.00
_cell.angle_beta   90.00
_cell.angle_gamma   90.00
#
_symmetry.space_group_name_H-M   'P 1'
#
loop_
_entity.id
_entity.type
_entity.pdbx_description
1 polymer ?
#
loop_
_entity_poly.entity_id
_entity_poly.type
_entity_poly.pdbx_seq_one_letter_code
_entity_poly.pdbx_strand_id
1 'polypeptide(L)' 'MKKGQLLLVKAPPYYEKEYFYEVTGAGGKQIRASLYHSPKVKKSWSAEEFKLLVEMGMVRLARDDERPTT' A
#
# COMPACT_ATOMS: atom_id res chain seq x y z
N MET A 1 2.54 8.04 -8.40
CA MET A 1 1.41 7.57 -7.57
C MET A 1 0.36 8.67 -7.48
N LYS A 2 -0.91 8.30 -7.40
CA LYS A 2 -2.05 9.23 -7.24
C LYS A 2 -2.82 8.89 -5.97
N LYS A 3 -3.45 9.89 -5.36
CA LYS A 3 -4.40 9.69 -4.25
C LYS A 3 -5.54 8.80 -4.72
N GLY A 4 -5.98 7.86 -3.87
CA GLY A 4 -7.02 6.87 -4.19
C GLY A 4 -6.52 5.62 -4.91
N GLN A 5 -5.20 5.47 -5.13
CA GLN A 5 -4.65 4.21 -5.64
C GLN A 5 -4.62 3.15 -4.53
N LEU A 6 -4.99 1.92 -4.87
CA LEU A 6 -4.89 0.77 -3.98
C LEU A 6 -3.54 0.06 -4.15
N LEU A 7 -2.96 -0.30 -3.01
CA LEU A 7 -1.71 -1.02 -2.87
C LEU A 7 -1.97 -2.32 -2.15
N LEU A 8 -1.39 -3.40 -2.65
CA LEU A 8 -1.29 -4.66 -1.95
C LEU A 8 0.03 -4.66 -1.19
N VAL A 9 -0.08 -4.74 0.13
CA VAL A 9 1.05 -4.71 1.06
C VAL A 9 1.08 -6.04 1.81
N LYS A 10 2.15 -6.80 1.66
CA LYS A 10 2.39 -8.01 2.45
C LYS A 10 2.69 -7.62 3.90
N ALA A 11 2.07 -8.30 4.87
CA ALA A 11 2.31 -8.06 6.28
C ALA A 11 3.00 -9.26 6.98
N PRO A 12 3.91 -9.01 7.94
CA PRO A 12 4.49 -10.06 8.79
C PRO A 12 3.40 -10.72 9.67
N PRO A 13 3.66 -11.92 10.25
CA PRO A 13 4.96 -12.60 10.41
C PRO A 13 5.44 -13.41 9.19
N TYR A 14 4.56 -13.87 8.31
CA TYR A 14 4.93 -14.76 7.20
C TYR A 14 4.78 -14.14 5.81
N TYR A 15 4.32 -12.89 5.70
CA TYR A 15 4.02 -12.25 4.41
C TYR A 15 3.00 -13.01 3.55
N GLU A 16 2.27 -13.98 4.14
CA GLU A 16 1.25 -14.79 3.49
C GLU A 16 -0.04 -14.00 3.21
N LYS A 17 -0.31 -12.97 4.02
CA LYS A 17 -1.50 -12.11 3.85
C LYS A 17 -1.11 -10.78 3.24
N GLU A 18 -1.70 -10.48 2.10
CA GLU A 18 -1.67 -9.18 1.46
C GLU A 18 -2.88 -8.35 1.92
N TYR A 19 -2.64 -7.08 2.22
CA TYR A 19 -3.67 -6.14 2.66
C TYR A 19 -3.78 -4.98 1.69
N PHE A 20 -5.02 -4.55 1.42
CA PHE A 20 -5.30 -3.40 0.58
C PHE A 20 -5.12 -2.10 1.35
N TYR A 21 -4.15 -1.30 0.94
CA TYR A 21 -3.91 0.04 1.43
C TYR A 21 -4.25 1.07 0.35
N GLU A 22 -5.10 2.03 0.66
CA GLU A 22 -5.39 3.16 -0.21
C GLU A 22 -4.41 4.30 0.04
N VAL A 23 -3.77 4.79 -1.02
CA VAL A 23 -2.89 5.97 -0.96
C VAL A 23 -3.71 7.21 -0.64
N THR A 24 -3.54 7.72 0.59
CA THR A 24 -4.21 8.93 1.05
C THR A 24 -3.41 10.20 0.74
N GLY A 25 -2.11 10.06 0.52
CA GLY A 25 -1.25 11.15 0.04
C GLY A 25 0.10 10.65 -0.46
N ALA A 26 0.56 11.19 -1.60
CA ALA A 26 1.88 10.92 -2.13
C ALA A 26 2.55 12.26 -2.42
N GLY A 27 3.46 12.69 -1.54
CA GLY A 27 4.29 13.87 -1.72
C GLY A 27 5.73 13.48 -2.03
N GLY A 28 6.55 14.40 -2.55
CA GLY A 28 7.89 14.09 -3.07
C GLY A 28 8.87 13.41 -2.10
N LYS A 29 8.59 13.37 -0.79
CA LYS A 29 9.40 12.69 0.22
C LYS A 29 8.72 11.51 0.91
N GLN A 30 7.38 11.42 0.87
CA GLN A 30 6.63 10.47 1.69
C GLN A 30 5.34 10.01 0.99
N ILE A 31 5.08 8.71 1.09
CA ILE A 31 3.85 8.06 0.64
C ILE A 31 3.08 7.62 1.87
N ARG A 32 1.83 8.04 1.98
CA ARG A 32 0.90 7.71 3.08
C ARG A 32 -0.26 6.91 2.52
N ALA A 33 -0.61 5.85 3.22
CA ALA A 33 -1.73 5.01 2.85
C ALA A 33 -2.50 4.54 4.09
N SER A 34 -3.79 4.28 3.90
CA SER A 34 -4.71 3.80 4.93
C SER A 34 -5.25 2.44 4.52
N LEU A 35 -5.37 1.52 5.47
CA LEU A 35 -5.95 0.20 5.19
C LEU A 35 -7.41 0.36 4.74
N TYR A 36 -7.77 -0.25 3.62
CA TYR A 36 -9.03 -0.02 2.89
C TYR A 36 -10.28 -0.22 3.78
N HIS A 37 -10.38 -1.35 4.50
CA HIS A 37 -11.50 -1.64 5.40
C HIS A 37 -11.32 -1.09 6.83
N SER A 38 -10.21 -0.41 7.12
CA SER A 38 -9.88 0.04 8.48
C SER A 38 -8.98 1.27 8.43
N PRO A 39 -9.53 2.45 8.08
CA PRO A 39 -8.75 3.68 7.87
C PRO A 39 -8.01 4.19 9.12
N LYS A 40 -8.31 3.62 10.30
CA LYS A 40 -7.55 3.81 11.54
C LYS A 40 -6.13 3.25 11.44
N VAL A 41 -5.93 2.20 10.65
CA VAL A 41 -4.61 1.62 10.39
C VAL A 41 -3.96 2.38 9.24
N LYS A 42 -2.92 3.13 9.57
CA LYS A 42 -2.18 3.96 8.61
C LYS A 42 -0.77 3.43 8.46
N LYS A 43 -0.27 3.43 7.23
CA LYS A 43 1.14 3.24 6.93
C LYS A 43 1.69 4.44 6.20
N SER A 44 2.95 4.73 6.46
CA SER A 44 3.67 5.75 5.73
C SER A 44 5.08 5.27 5.48
N TRP A 45 5.56 5.52 4.28
CA TRP A 45 6.90 5.15 3.85
C TRP A 45 7.59 6.38 3.27
N SER A 46 8.90 6.46 3.45
CA SER A 46 9.72 7.39 2.67
C SER A 46 9.72 6.94 1.20
N ALA A 47 9.99 7.86 0.26
CA ALA A 47 10.04 7.50 -1.17
C ALA A 47 11.06 6.38 -1.46
N GLU A 48 12.23 6.42 -0.80
CA GLU A 48 13.29 5.42 -0.93
C GLU A 48 12.87 4.06 -0.35
N GLU A 49 12.32 4.05 0.86
CA GLU A 49 11.81 2.83 1.51
C GLU A 49 10.68 2.20 0.70
N PHE A 50 9.76 3.02 0.20
CA PHE A 50 8.67 2.55 -0.65
C PHE A 50 9.20 1.89 -1.92
N LYS A 51 10.19 2.51 -2.57
CA LYS A 51 10.84 1.95 -3.76
C LYS A 51 11.46 0.58 -3.45
N LEU A 52 12.21 0.47 -2.35
CA LEU A 52 12.81 -0.78 -1.91
C LEU A 52 11.75 -1.86 -1.65
N LEU A 53 10.64 -1.52 -0.98
CA LEU A 53 9.53 -2.44 -0.72
C LEU A 53 8.84 -2.92 -2.01
N VAL A 54 8.78 -2.07 -3.04
CA VAL A 54 8.28 -2.46 -4.36
C VAL A 54 9.27 -3.39 -5.06
N GLU A 55 10.57 -3.08 -5.03
CA GLU A 55 11.63 -3.93 -5.62
C GLU A 55 11.70 -5.31 -4.94
N MET A 56 11.47 -5.37 -3.64
CA MET A 56 11.37 -6.64 -2.89
C MET A 56 10.03 -7.38 -3.08
N GLY A 57 9.08 -6.82 -3.85
CA GLY A 57 7.76 -7.42 -4.05
C GLY A 57 6.90 -7.51 -2.77
N MET A 58 7.19 -6.65 -1.77
CA MET A 58 6.40 -6.49 -0.56
C MET A 58 5.21 -5.55 -0.78
N VAL A 59 5.37 -4.58 -1.68
CA VAL A 59 4.32 -3.64 -2.08
C VAL A 59 4.13 -3.70 -3.58
N ARG A 60 2.88 -3.84 -4.03
CA ARG A 60 2.53 -3.76 -5.45
C ARG A 60 1.25 -2.95 -5.63
N LEU A 61 1.09 -2.36 -6.82
CA LEU A 61 -0.19 -1.76 -7.21
C LEU A 61 -1.22 -2.88 -7.35
N ALA A 62 -2.40 -2.70 -6.74
CA ALA A 62 -3.51 -3.61 -6.96
C ALA A 62 -3.99 -3.50 -8.41
N ARG A 63 -4.24 -4.64 -9.04
CA ARG A 63 -4.89 -4.67 -10.35
C ARG A 63 -6.37 -4.35 -10.19
N ASP A 64 -7.01 -3.92 -11.28
CA ASP A 64 -8.46 -3.60 -11.26
C ASP A 64 -9.31 -4.80 -10.84
N ASP A 65 -8.90 -6.00 -11.24
CA ASP A 65 -9.53 -7.29 -10.91
C ASP A 65 -9.37 -7.69 -9.43
N GLU A 66 -8.35 -7.15 -8.75
CA GLU A 66 -8.06 -7.45 -7.35
C GLU A 66 -8.72 -6.45 -6.40
N ARG A 67 -9.45 -5.45 -6.92
CA ARG A 67 -10.13 -4.50 -6.06
C ARG A 67 -11.17 -5.26 -5.22
N PRO A 68 -11.17 -5.11 -3.89
CA PRO A 68 -12.21 -5.71 -3.07
C PRO A 68 -13.57 -5.19 -3.54
N THR A 69 -14.34 -6.08 -4.17
CA THR A 69 -15.75 -5.81 -4.51
C THR A 69 -16.49 -5.55 -3.21
N THR A 70 -17.11 -4.37 -3.13
CA THR A 70 -17.96 -3.95 -2.00
C THR A 70 -19.12 -4.92 -1.80
#